data_AF-N1S7E4-F1
#
_entry.id   AF-N1S7E4-F1
#
_cell.length_a   1.000
_cell.length_b   1.000
_cell.length_c   1.000
_cell.angle_alpha   90.00
_cell.angle_beta   90.00
_cell.angle_gamma   90.00
#
_symmetry.space_group_name_H-M   'P 1'
#
loop_
_entity.id
_entity.type
_entity.pdbx_description
1 polymer ?
#
loop_
_entity_poly.entity_id
_entity_poly.type
_entity_poly.pdbx_seq_one_letter_code
_entity_poly.pdbx_strand_id
1 'polypeptide(L)'
;KTSRHIRDLGKNKSPSTRRRYSVISKGFEAQESKIASLSTRIASLEEEVGRLSRGKKRKAIPNPNKKFISLAEALAAGDTISEPNEAIEGADVVEDVIEVEGIEEDERSNSGKEELGVVRTRTGREVKRPRKY
;
A
#
# COMPACT_ATOMS: atom_id res chain seq x y z
N LYS A 1 -1.53 27.04 10.99
CA LYS A 1 -1.77 25.77 11.71
C LYS A 1 -2.74 26.04 12.84
N THR A 2 -3.87 25.34 12.84
CA THR A 2 -5.02 25.58 13.72
C THR A 2 -4.70 25.24 15.17
N SER A 3 -3.84 24.23 15.39
CA SER A 3 -3.30 23.83 16.69
C SER A 3 -2.71 24.99 17.49
N ARG A 4 -1.85 25.81 16.86
CA ARG A 4 -1.23 26.99 17.48
C ARG A 4 -2.26 28.05 17.86
N HIS A 5 -3.17 28.35 16.94
CA HIS A 5 -4.24 29.32 17.20
C HIS A 5 -5.08 28.92 18.42
N ILE A 6 -5.46 27.65 18.53
CA ILE A 6 -6.21 27.11 19.67
C ILE A 6 -5.41 27.22 20.97
N ARG A 7 -4.11 26.94 20.93
CA ARG A 7 -3.23 27.09 22.10
C ARG A 7 -3.20 28.55 22.57
N ASP A 8 -3.14 29.49 21.63
CA ASP A 8 -3.09 30.92 21.91
C ASP A 8 -4.37 31.45 22.57
N LEU A 9 -5.54 30.89 22.22
CA LEU A 9 -6.81 31.21 22.88
C LEU A 9 -6.81 30.86 24.38
N GLY A 10 -5.99 29.89 24.80
CA GLY A 10 -5.82 29.52 26.20
C GLY A 10 -4.91 30.47 27.00
N LYS A 11 -4.21 31.41 26.35
CA LYS A 11 -3.32 32.37 27.02
C LYS A 11 -4.14 33.32 27.91
N ASN A 12 -3.55 33.71 29.04
CA ASN A 12 -4.16 34.61 30.03
C ASN A 12 -5.51 34.13 30.59
N LYS A 13 -5.85 32.85 30.42
CA LYS A 13 -7.03 32.21 31.03
C LYS A 13 -6.65 31.46 32.30
N SER A 14 -7.68 31.12 33.09
CA SER A 14 -7.54 30.29 34.28
C SER A 14 -6.87 28.94 33.98
N PRO A 15 -6.19 28.31 34.96
CA PRO A 15 -5.48 27.05 34.73
C PRO A 15 -6.35 25.94 34.13
N SER A 16 -7.60 25.82 34.57
CA SER A 16 -8.56 24.85 34.05
C SER A 16 -8.84 25.06 32.56
N THR A 17 -9.17 26.29 32.18
CA THR A 17 -9.45 26.63 30.77
C THR A 17 -8.23 26.44 29.89
N ARG A 18 -7.04 26.84 30.37
CA ARG A 18 -5.76 26.64 29.66
C ARG A 18 -5.49 25.17 29.39
N ARG A 19 -5.76 24.27 30.35
CA ARG A 19 -5.63 22.82 30.17
C ARG A 19 -6.56 22.29 29.08
N ARG A 20 -7.82 22.74 29.05
CA ARG A 20 -8.78 22.36 27.99
C ARG A 20 -8.26 22.75 26.60
N TYR A 21 -7.81 23.99 26.42
CA TYR A 21 -7.23 24.43 25.16
C TYR A 21 -5.95 23.65 24.78
N SER A 22 -5.13 23.26 25.75
CA SER A 22 -3.94 22.42 25.50
C SER A 22 -4.30 21.03 24.97
N VAL A 23 -5.31 20.37 25.56
CA VAL A 23 -5.78 19.06 25.09
C VAL A 23 -6.32 19.15 23.66
N ILE A 24 -7.14 20.19 23.39
CA ILE A 24 -7.69 20.41 22.05
C ILE A 24 -6.57 20.67 21.04
N SER A 25 -5.61 21.55 21.38
CA SER A 25 -4.45 21.87 20.53
C SER A 25 -3.64 20.62 20.14
N LYS A 26 -3.39 19.71 21.09
CA LYS A 26 -2.70 18.43 20.84
C LYS A 26 -3.48 17.53 19.88
N GLY A 27 -4.80 17.49 19.99
CA GLY A 27 -5.65 16.75 19.04
C GLY A 27 -5.50 17.24 17.61
N PHE A 28 -5.46 18.57 17.43
CA PHE A 28 -5.19 19.18 16.13
C PHE A 28 -3.77 18.90 15.63
N GLU A 29 -2.75 18.90 16.48
CA GLU A 29 -1.38 18.53 16.08
C GLU A 29 -1.31 17.11 15.53
N ALA A 30 -1.95 16.15 16.20
CA ALA A 30 -2.00 14.76 15.73
C ALA A 30 -2.68 14.64 14.35
N GLN A 31 -3.78 15.37 14.15
CA GLN A 31 -4.47 15.41 12.86
C GLN A 31 -3.64 16.08 11.77
N GLU A 32 -3.03 17.24 12.06
CA GLU A 32 -2.16 17.94 11.11
C GLU A 32 -0.96 17.07 10.69
N SER A 33 -0.36 16.31 11.63
CA SER A 33 0.70 15.35 11.32
C SER A 33 0.20 14.20 10.45
N LYS A 34 -0.99 13.65 10.74
CA LYS A 34 -1.60 12.59 9.91
C LYS A 34 -1.94 13.08 8.50
N ILE A 35 -2.42 14.32 8.37
CA ILE A 35 -2.68 14.93 7.06
C ILE A 35 -1.35 15.05 6.29
N ALA A 36 -0.31 15.57 6.93
CA ALA A 36 0.99 15.71 6.29
C ALA A 36 1.56 14.36 5.82
N SER A 37 1.47 13.30 6.63
CA SER A 37 1.96 11.97 6.25
C SER A 37 1.12 11.32 5.13
N LEU A 38 -0.18 11.55 5.10
CA LEU A 38 -1.03 11.07 4.02
C LEU A 38 -0.79 11.85 2.73
N SER A 39 -0.62 13.17 2.79
CA SER A 39 -0.29 13.99 1.62
C SER A 39 1.02 13.56 0.97
N THR A 40 2.06 13.23 1.76
CA THR A 40 3.31 12.71 1.20
C THR A 40 3.13 11.32 0.59
N ARG A 41 2.34 10.44 1.22
CA ARG A 41 2.03 9.12 0.67
C ARG A 41 1.25 9.21 -0.64
N ILE A 42 0.27 10.10 -0.72
CA ILE A 42 -0.50 10.36 -1.95
C ILE A 42 0.43 10.83 -3.06
N ALA A 43 1.28 11.83 -2.81
CA ALA A 43 2.21 12.33 -3.81
C ALA A 43 3.17 11.23 -4.33
N SER A 44 3.66 10.36 -3.44
CA SER A 44 4.48 9.20 -3.82
C SER A 44 3.73 8.19 -4.69
N LEU A 45 2.46 7.89 -4.35
CA LEU A 45 1.63 6.97 -5.12
C LEU A 45 1.24 7.57 -6.48
N GLU A 46 0.95 8.87 -6.54
CA GLU A 46 0.66 9.59 -7.79
C GLU A 46 1.85 9.53 -8.75
N GLU A 47 3.08 9.66 -8.24
CA GLU A 47 4.28 9.50 -9.06
C GLU A 47 4.42 8.06 -9.59
N GLU A 48 4.23 7.06 -8.74
CA GLU A 48 4.31 5.64 -9.12
C GLU A 48 3.26 5.29 -10.19
N VAL A 49 2.01 5.67 -9.97
CA VAL A 49 0.93 5.52 -10.96
C VAL A 49 1.26 6.29 -12.23
N GLY A 50 1.84 7.49 -12.14
CA GLY A 50 2.31 8.27 -13.28
C GLY A 50 3.42 7.55 -14.08
N ARG A 51 4.29 6.79 -13.43
CA ARG A 51 5.32 5.97 -14.09
C ARG A 51 4.74 4.70 -14.73
N LEU A 52 3.83 4.02 -14.04
CA LEU A 52 3.17 2.81 -14.54
C LEU A 52 2.21 3.10 -15.70
N SER A 53 1.47 4.21 -15.64
CA SER A 53 0.55 4.66 -16.68
C SER A 53 1.24 5.19 -17.93
N ARG A 54 2.53 5.59 -17.83
CA ARG A 54 3.37 5.86 -19.00
C ARG A 54 3.65 4.54 -19.71
N GLY A 55 2.69 4.09 -20.53
CA GLY A 55 2.86 2.95 -21.39
C GLY A 55 4.13 3.13 -22.25
N LYS A 56 5.03 2.15 -22.22
CA LYS A 56 6.20 2.13 -23.11
C LYS A 56 5.69 2.22 -24.54
N LYS A 57 5.94 3.34 -25.21
CA LYS A 57 5.70 3.44 -26.65
C LYS A 57 6.56 2.38 -27.31
N ARG A 58 5.95 1.51 -28.11
CA ARG A 58 6.68 0.50 -28.89
C ARG A 58 7.76 1.23 -29.68
N LYS A 59 9.00 0.73 -29.63
CA LYS A 59 10.03 1.19 -30.55
C LYS A 59 9.53 0.93 -31.97
N ALA A 60 9.82 1.86 -32.88
CA ALA A 60 9.47 1.68 -34.28
C ALA A 60 10.17 0.42 -34.78
N ILE A 61 9.39 -0.61 -35.11
CA ILE A 61 9.92 -1.81 -35.75
C ILE A 61 10.26 -1.40 -37.18
N PRO A 62 11.51 -1.57 -37.65
CA PRO A 62 11.85 -1.25 -39.02
C PRO A 62 10.95 -2.04 -39.97
N ASN A 63 10.44 -1.37 -41.01
CA ASN A 63 9.63 -2.01 -42.04
C ASN A 63 10.37 -3.26 -42.56
N PRO A 64 9.71 -4.43 -42.62
CA PRO A 64 10.36 -5.67 -43.05
C PRO A 64 11.08 -5.52 -44.40
N ASN A 65 10.52 -4.81 -45.37
CA ASN A 65 11.20 -4.56 -46.65
C ASN A 65 12.51 -3.79 -46.47
N LYS A 66 12.55 -2.81 -45.55
CA LYS A 66 13.80 -2.08 -45.27
C LYS A 66 14.86 -2.99 -44.64
N LYS A 67 14.45 -3.95 -43.80
CA LYS A 67 15.36 -4.96 -43.23
C LYS A 67 15.93 -5.87 -44.31
N PHE A 68 15.10 -6.33 -45.24
CA PHE A 68 15.57 -7.19 -46.32
C PHE A 68 16.53 -6.45 -47.25
N ILE A 69 16.26 -5.18 -47.57
CA ILE A 69 17.18 -4.35 -48.37
C ILE A 69 18.52 -4.16 -47.65
N SER A 70 18.53 -3.78 -46.36
CA SER A 70 19.78 -3.58 -45.63
C SER A 70 20.59 -4.88 -45.49
N LEU A 71 19.90 -6.02 -45.34
CA LEU A 71 20.56 -7.34 -45.29
C LEU A 71 21.17 -7.72 -46.64
N ALA A 72 20.44 -7.50 -47.74
CA ALA A 72 20.96 -7.75 -49.07
C ALA A 72 22.17 -6.86 -49.39
N GLU A 73 22.13 -5.59 -48.96
CA GLU A 73 23.22 -4.63 -49.11
C GLU A 73 24.45 -5.04 -48.31
N ALA A 74 24.31 -5.43 -47.04
CA ALA A 74 25.41 -5.93 -46.22
C ALA A 74 26.04 -7.21 -46.80
N LEU A 75 25.21 -8.15 -47.28
CA LEU A 75 25.68 -9.37 -47.94
C LEU A 75 26.44 -9.06 -49.24
N ALA A 76 25.97 -8.09 -50.02
CA ALA A 76 26.64 -7.67 -51.25
C ALA A 76 27.96 -6.93 -50.98
N ALA A 77 28.06 -6.21 -49.86
CA ALA A 77 29.29 -5.57 -49.40
C ALA A 77 30.33 -6.55 -48.82
N GLY A 78 29.92 -7.81 -48.58
CA GLY A 78 30.79 -8.84 -47.99
C GLY A 78 30.93 -8.74 -46.47
N ASP A 79 30.07 -7.95 -45.81
CA ASP A 79 30.08 -7.80 -44.36
C ASP A 79 29.53 -9.08 -43.68
N THR A 80 30.20 -9.53 -42.62
CA THR A 80 29.70 -10.65 -41.80
C THR A 80 28.52 -10.18 -40.96
N ILE A 81 27.32 -10.74 -41.20
CA ILE A 81 26.11 -10.48 -40.41
C ILE A 81 26.35 -10.98 -38.98
N SER A 82 26.82 -10.11 -38.09
CA SER A 82 26.98 -10.43 -36.68
C SER A 82 25.75 -9.94 -35.92
N GLU A 83 24.74 -10.79 -35.78
CA GLU A 83 23.84 -10.77 -34.61
C GLU A 83 23.26 -12.17 -34.36
N PRO A 84 23.76 -12.91 -33.37
CA PRO A 84 22.90 -13.59 -32.43
C PRO A 84 22.60 -12.59 -31.30
N ASN A 85 21.39 -12.04 -31.26
CA ASN A 85 21.02 -11.18 -30.14
C ASN A 85 21.06 -11.98 -28.83
N GLU A 86 21.89 -11.47 -27.92
CA GLU A 86 21.97 -11.75 -26.49
C GLU A 86 20.57 -11.84 -25.86
N ALA A 87 20.02 -13.06 -25.78
CA ALA A 87 18.75 -13.35 -25.11
C ALA A 87 18.75 -14.76 -24.49
N ILE A 88 19.93 -15.30 -24.15
CA ILE A 88 20.08 -16.58 -23.46
C ILE A 88 21.07 -16.40 -22.29
N GLU A 89 20.81 -15.42 -21.43
CA GLU A 89 21.41 -15.38 -20.09
C GLU A 89 20.27 -15.09 -19.10
N GLY A 90 19.45 -16.12 -18.86
CA GLY A 90 18.30 -16.02 -17.97
C GLY A 90 17.31 -17.19 -18.06
N ALA A 91 17.70 -18.30 -18.68
CA ALA A 91 16.87 -19.51 -18.79
C ALA A 91 17.58 -20.74 -18.19
N ASP A 92 18.27 -20.55 -17.07
CA ASP A 92 18.70 -21.64 -16.20
C ASP A 92 18.48 -21.20 -14.74
N VAL A 93 18.01 -22.12 -13.90
CA VAL A 93 17.41 -21.93 -12.56
C VAL A 93 15.90 -21.60 -12.57
N VAL A 94 15.11 -22.57 -13.03
CA VAL A 94 13.82 -22.88 -12.41
C VAL A 94 13.99 -24.23 -11.73
N GLU A 95 14.18 -24.23 -10.42
CA GLU A 95 13.74 -25.30 -9.51
C GLU A 95 14.06 -24.84 -8.07
N ASP A 96 13.12 -24.15 -7.45
CA ASP A 96 12.92 -24.27 -6.00
C ASP A 96 11.41 -24.37 -5.77
N VAL A 97 10.97 -25.63 -5.85
CA VAL A 97 10.01 -26.28 -4.95
C VAL A 97 8.97 -25.34 -4.33
N ILE A 98 7.80 -25.30 -4.96
CA ILE A 98 6.58 -24.91 -4.27
C ILE A 98 6.21 -26.08 -3.36
N GLU A 99 6.54 -26.01 -2.08
CA GLU A 99 5.93 -26.86 -1.05
C GLU A 99 4.45 -26.46 -0.91
N VAL A 100 3.61 -27.14 -1.68
CA VAL A 100 2.17 -27.23 -1.44
C VAL A 100 1.98 -28.33 -0.40
N GLU A 101 2.07 -27.98 0.88
CA GLU A 101 1.58 -28.85 1.95
C GLU A 101 0.09 -28.51 2.18
N GLY A 102 -0.77 -29.28 1.51
CA GLY A 102 -2.20 -29.32 1.80
C GLY A 102 -2.54 -30.70 2.33
N ILE A 103 -2.87 -30.78 3.63
CA ILE A 103 -3.66 -31.80 4.34
C ILE A 103 -4.06 -31.11 5.69
N GLU A 104 -5.26 -31.09 6.26
CA GLU A 104 -6.52 -31.82 6.11
C GLU A 104 -7.66 -30.89 6.56
N GLU A 105 -8.80 -30.99 5.88
CA GLU A 105 -10.09 -30.56 6.40
C GLU A 105 -10.46 -31.50 7.56
N ASP A 106 -10.74 -30.94 8.74
CA ASP A 106 -11.60 -31.61 9.71
C ASP A 106 -12.79 -30.70 9.99
N GLU A 107 -13.86 -30.97 9.25
CA GLU A 107 -15.21 -30.56 9.62
C GLU A 107 -15.60 -31.17 10.97
N ARG A 108 -16.52 -30.47 11.65
CA ARG A 108 -17.36 -30.91 12.78
C ARG A 108 -16.70 -30.74 14.16
N SER A 109 -17.13 -29.79 14.98
CA SER A 109 -18.48 -29.78 15.51
C SER A 109 -18.83 -28.44 16.19
N ASN A 110 -20.04 -27.97 15.92
CA ASN A 110 -20.75 -26.96 16.69
C ASN A 110 -20.68 -27.23 18.21
N SER A 111 -20.30 -26.23 19.02
CA SER A 111 -20.99 -25.99 20.28
C SER A 111 -20.81 -24.53 20.72
N GLY A 112 -21.93 -23.81 20.71
CA GLY A 112 -21.98 -22.41 21.08
C GLY A 112 -21.60 -22.20 22.54
N LYS A 113 -20.69 -21.25 22.77
CA LYS A 113 -20.77 -20.41 23.97
C LYS A 113 -21.13 -19.03 23.48
N GLU A 114 -22.44 -18.89 23.29
CA GLU A 114 -23.17 -17.64 23.26
C GLU A 114 -22.49 -16.65 24.21
N GLU A 115 -21.82 -15.65 23.64
CA GLU A 115 -21.19 -14.58 24.40
C GLU A 115 -22.34 -13.81 25.05
N LEU A 116 -22.68 -14.21 26.29
CA LEU A 116 -23.82 -13.67 27.02
C LEU A 116 -23.71 -12.16 27.02
N GLY A 117 -24.62 -11.49 26.31
CA GLY A 117 -24.62 -10.05 26.12
C GLY A 117 -24.43 -9.33 27.46
N VAL A 118 -23.21 -8.87 27.70
CA VAL A 118 -22.83 -8.17 28.92
C VAL A 118 -23.60 -6.87 28.90
N VAL A 119 -24.55 -6.74 29.83
CA VAL A 119 -25.31 -5.49 29.99
C VAL A 119 -24.37 -4.49 30.63
N ARG A 120 -23.99 -3.47 29.85
CA ARG A 120 -23.14 -2.37 30.30
C ARG A 120 -24.01 -1.17 30.68
N THR A 121 -23.62 -0.49 31.76
CA THR A 121 -24.26 0.79 32.12
C THR A 121 -23.94 1.86 31.08
N ARG A 122 -24.63 3.01 31.14
CA ARG A 122 -24.30 4.20 30.32
C ARG A 122 -22.84 4.67 30.47
N THR A 123 -22.17 4.29 31.57
CA THR A 123 -20.76 4.57 31.85
C THR A 123 -19.82 3.41 31.49
N GLY A 124 -20.32 2.36 30.83
CA GLY A 124 -19.53 1.24 30.32
C GLY A 124 -19.16 0.16 31.35
N ARG A 125 -19.66 0.25 32.59
CA ARG A 125 -19.38 -0.77 33.62
C ARG A 125 -20.24 -2.01 33.39
N GLU A 126 -19.61 -3.16 33.48
CA GLU A 126 -20.28 -4.45 33.34
C GLU A 126 -21.13 -4.73 34.58
N VAL A 127 -22.40 -5.09 34.36
CA VAL A 127 -23.32 -5.45 35.44
C VAL A 127 -23.47 -6.97 35.47
N LYS A 128 -23.13 -7.57 36.61
CA LYS A 128 -23.31 -9.01 36.82
C LYS A 128 -24.81 -9.33 36.92
N ARG A 129 -25.31 -10.19 36.04
CA ARG A 129 -26.71 -10.64 36.12
C ARG A 129 -26.89 -11.56 37.34
N PRO A 130 -27.98 -11.42 38.11
CA PRO A 130 -28.26 -12.31 39.22
C PRO A 130 -28.53 -13.73 38.71
N ARG A 131 -27.98 -14.73 39.42
CA ARG A 131 -28.15 -16.16 39.11
C ARG A 131 -29.58 -16.56 39.48
N LYS A 132 -30.34 -17.08 38.53
CA LYS A 132 -31.68 -17.63 38.81
C LYS A 132 -31.51 -18.96 39.56
N TYR A 133 -32.33 -19.18 40.59
CA TYR A 133 -32.43 -20.44 41.34
C TYR A 133 -33.24 -21.46 40.56
#